data_AF-A0A359MPZ0-F1
#
_entry.id   AF-A0A359MPZ0-F1
#
_cell.length_a   1.000
_cell.length_b   1.000
_cell.length_c   1.000
_cell.angle_alpha   90.00
_cell.angle_beta   90.00
_cell.angle_gamma   90.00
#
_symmetry.space_group_name_H-M   'P 1'
#
loop_
_entity.id
_entity.type
_entity.pdbx_description
1 polymer ?
#
loop_
_entity_poly.entity_id
_entity_poly.type
_entity_poly.pdbx_seq_one_letter_code
_entity_poly.pdbx_strand_id
1 'polypeptide(L)'
;MNSDTLMLYKLMILYILSRVNFPLTNAQLTVFILEKGYTNYFNIQQVISDLISDSFITVKTVRNSSLYRITDSGLETLRLFDHLISQGIKDDIETYLRENKYELREDVSMPADYYQVKKGAFAAHLGVIERGTRIIDLTLVVTTEEEA
;
A
#
# COMPACT_ATOMS: atom_id res chain seq x y z
N MET A 1 13.38 20.53 -7.55
CA MET A 1 12.09 20.24 -8.22
C MET A 1 11.25 21.50 -8.14
N ASN A 2 10.42 21.78 -9.15
CA ASN A 2 9.48 22.91 -9.06
C ASN A 2 8.41 22.62 -8.00
N SER A 3 7.99 23.67 -7.28
CA SER A 3 7.00 23.57 -6.20
C SER A 3 5.66 22.98 -6.67
N ASP A 4 5.24 23.31 -7.89
CA ASP A 4 4.00 22.81 -8.48
C ASP A 4 4.04 21.30 -8.71
N THR A 5 5.21 20.78 -9.10
CA THR A 5 5.43 19.34 -9.33
C THR A 5 5.40 18.56 -8.01
N LEU A 6 6.00 19.11 -6.95
CA LEU A 6 5.94 18.52 -5.61
C LEU A 6 4.50 18.49 -5.08
N MET A 7 3.75 19.57 -5.29
CA MET A 7 2.34 19.65 -4.90
C MET A 7 1.51 18.59 -5.62
N LEU A 8 1.71 18.42 -6.94
CA LEU A 8 1.01 17.39 -7.71
C LEU A 8 1.29 15.99 -7.15
N TYR A 9 2.55 15.66 -6.83
CA TYR A 9 2.90 14.34 -6.27
C TYR A 9 2.31 14.11 -4.88
N LYS A 10 2.27 15.15 -4.03
CA LYS A 10 1.57 15.09 -2.73
C LYS A 10 0.10 14.74 -2.94
N LEU A 11 -0.56 15.41 -3.87
CA LEU A 11 -1.97 15.19 -4.18
C LEU A 11 -2.23 13.80 -4.79
N MET A 12 -1.32 13.29 -5.63
CA MET A 12 -1.43 11.93 -6.18
C MET A 12 -1.39 10.87 -5.08
N ILE A 13 -0.47 10.97 -4.12
CA ILE A 13 -0.41 10.03 -2.98
C ILE A 13 -1.69 10.11 -2.14
N LEU A 14 -2.14 11.32 -1.82
CA LEU A 14 -3.38 11.51 -1.07
C LEU A 14 -4.59 10.93 -1.83
N TYR A 15 -4.65 11.14 -3.15
CA TYR A 15 -5.69 10.57 -3.99
C TYR A 15 -5.67 9.05 -3.93
N ILE A 16 -4.53 8.39 -4.17
CA ILE A 16 -4.39 6.93 -4.08
C ILE A 16 -4.88 6.41 -2.73
N LEU A 17 -4.41 7.00 -1.63
CA LEU A 17 -4.78 6.58 -0.27
C LEU A 17 -6.26 6.85 0.07
N SER A 18 -6.90 7.85 -0.57
CA SER A 18 -8.32 8.14 -0.40
C SER A 18 -9.25 7.13 -1.09
N ARG A 19 -8.74 6.43 -2.11
CA ARG A 19 -9.51 5.47 -2.93
C ARG A 19 -9.48 4.05 -2.40
N VAL A 20 -8.61 3.77 -1.42
CA VAL A 20 -8.49 2.48 -0.75
C VAL A 20 -9.03 2.54 0.68
N ASN A 21 -9.68 1.46 1.13
CA ASN A 21 -10.21 1.36 2.49
C ASN A 21 -9.28 0.63 3.48
N PHE A 22 -8.07 0.30 3.04
CA PHE A 22 -7.02 -0.40 3.77
C PHE A 22 -5.69 0.37 3.62
N PRO A 23 -4.72 0.21 4.54
CA PRO A 23 -3.44 0.89 4.41
C PRO A 23 -2.59 0.26 3.29
N LEU A 24 -1.74 1.05 2.64
CA LEU A 24 -0.82 0.57 1.60
C LEU A 24 0.59 0.42 2.13
N THR A 25 1.35 -0.53 1.61
CA THR A 25 2.80 -0.63 1.89
C THR A 25 3.59 0.43 1.12
N ASN A 26 4.85 0.67 1.53
CA ASN A 26 5.74 1.56 0.79
C ASN A 26 5.94 1.11 -0.66
N ALA A 27 6.07 -0.20 -0.89
CA ALA A 27 6.24 -0.76 -2.22
C ALA A 27 5.02 -0.46 -3.09
N GLN A 28 3.82 -0.77 -2.60
CA GLN A 28 2.57 -0.55 -3.33
C GLN A 28 2.36 0.94 -3.67
N LEU A 29 2.62 1.83 -2.73
CA LEU A 29 2.44 3.27 -2.95
C LEU A 29 3.44 3.83 -3.98
N THR A 30 4.67 3.30 -4.00
CA THR A 30 5.73 3.78 -4.90
C THR A 30 5.65 3.16 -6.29
N VAL A 31 5.30 1.88 -6.41
CA VAL A 31 5.24 1.14 -7.68
C VAL A 31 4.39 1.87 -8.72
N PHE A 32 3.16 2.25 -8.37
CA PHE A 32 2.29 2.98 -9.31
C PHE A 32 2.95 4.23 -9.92
N ILE A 33 3.59 5.03 -9.07
CA ILE A 33 4.17 6.32 -9.45
C ILE A 33 5.43 6.11 -10.29
N LEU A 34 6.19 5.05 -10.01
CA LEU A 34 7.38 4.66 -10.74
C LEU A 34 7.05 4.01 -12.10
N GLU A 35 6.08 3.11 -12.16
CA GLU A 35 5.67 2.42 -13.39
C GLU A 35 5.12 3.38 -14.45
N LYS A 36 4.36 4.38 -14.02
CA LYS A 36 3.86 5.44 -14.90
C LYS A 36 4.92 6.51 -15.22
N GLY A 37 6.11 6.42 -14.61
CA GLY A 37 7.24 7.31 -14.90
C GLY A 37 7.03 8.75 -14.43
N TYR A 38 6.14 9.01 -13.48
CA TYR A 38 5.87 10.38 -13.02
C TYR A 38 7.07 10.98 -12.29
N THR A 39 7.81 10.18 -11.52
CA THR A 39 9.02 10.60 -10.81
C THR A 39 9.92 9.42 -10.46
N ASN A 40 11.00 9.66 -9.72
CA ASN A 40 11.93 8.63 -9.26
C ASN A 40 11.73 8.27 -7.78
N TYR A 41 12.37 7.18 -7.35
CA TYR A 41 12.23 6.66 -5.99
C TYR A 41 12.59 7.68 -4.90
N PHE A 42 13.67 8.44 -5.10
CA PHE A 42 14.12 9.43 -4.10
C PHE A 42 13.11 10.56 -3.93
N ASN A 43 12.58 11.09 -5.03
CA ASN A 43 11.60 12.16 -5.00
C ASN A 43 10.31 11.70 -4.32
N ILE A 44 9.83 10.49 -4.61
CA ILE A 44 8.59 10.02 -4.00
C ILE A 44 8.75 9.73 -2.50
N GLN A 45 9.92 9.25 -2.07
CA GLN A 45 10.23 9.10 -0.64
C GLN A 45 10.29 10.45 0.08
N GLN A 46 10.84 11.49 -0.57
CA GLN A 46 10.79 12.85 -0.02
C GLN A 46 9.35 13.33 0.14
N VAL A 47 8.52 13.16 -0.89
CA VAL A 47 7.10 13.55 -0.85
C VAL A 47 6.34 12.80 0.26
N ILE A 48 6.57 11.50 0.42
CA ILE A 48 5.98 10.70 1.51
C ILE A 48 6.43 11.24 2.87
N SER A 49 7.72 11.55 3.02
CA SER A 49 8.27 12.09 4.27
C SER A 49 7.65 13.44 4.63
N ASP A 50 7.49 14.32 3.63
CA ASP A 50 6.82 15.61 3.82
C ASP A 50 5.34 15.42 4.22
N LEU A 51 4.61 14.52 3.57
CA LEU A 51 3.21 14.23 3.91
C LEU A 51 3.03 13.69 5.33
N ILE A 52 4.00 12.92 5.83
CA ILE A 52 4.02 12.44 7.23
C ILE A 52 4.29 13.61 8.18
N SER A 53 5.30 14.44 7.88
CA SER A 53 5.64 15.61 8.68
C SER A 53 4.47 16.60 8.75
N ASP A 54 3.76 16.79 7.64
CA ASP A 54 2.58 17.64 7.52
C ASP A 54 1.32 16.98 8.13
N SER A 55 1.41 15.75 8.66
CA SER A 55 0.30 14.98 9.24
C SER A 55 -0.86 14.71 8.28
N PHE A 56 -0.62 14.76 6.96
CA PHE A 56 -1.61 14.41 5.94
C PHE A 56 -1.73 12.90 5.73
N ILE A 57 -0.67 12.16 6.06
CA ILE A 57 -0.69 10.69 6.11
C ILE A 57 -0.07 10.21 7.42
N THR A 58 -0.54 9.08 7.91
CA THR A 58 0.05 8.34 9.03
C THR A 58 0.79 7.12 8.52
N VAL A 59 1.90 6.80 9.17
CA VAL A 59 2.64 5.56 8.95
C VAL A 59 2.59 4.70 10.21
N LYS A 60 2.33 3.41 10.05
CA LYS A 60 2.46 2.41 11.11
C LYS A 60 3.41 1.31 10.66
N THR A 61 4.46 1.07 11.43
CA THR A 61 5.38 -0.04 11.17
C THR A 61 4.85 -1.31 11.80
N VAL A 62 4.65 -2.34 10.99
CA VAL A 62 4.24 -3.69 11.43
C VAL A 62 5.20 -4.68 10.81
N ARG A 63 5.89 -5.49 11.63
CA ARG A 63 6.78 -6.57 11.18
C ARG A 63 7.75 -6.14 10.05
N ASN A 64 8.41 -4.99 10.25
CA ASN A 64 9.34 -4.35 9.29
C ASN A 64 8.71 -3.77 8.00
N SER A 65 7.39 -3.70 7.90
CA SER A 65 6.69 -3.04 6.80
C SER A 65 6.02 -1.75 7.26
N SER A 66 6.24 -0.67 6.50
CA SER A 66 5.57 0.62 6.70
C SER A 66 4.21 0.62 6.01
N LEU A 67 3.15 0.81 6.78
CA LEU A 67 1.77 0.88 6.32
C LEU A 67 1.27 2.32 6.39
N TYR A 68 0.84 2.86 5.25
CA TYR A 68 0.41 4.26 5.10
C TYR A 68 -1.10 4.37 5.04
N ARG A 69 -1.64 5.40 5.68
CA ARG A 69 -3.07 5.75 5.65
C ARG A 69 -3.25 7.26 5.56
N ILE A 70 -4.24 7.71 4.81
CA ILE A 70 -4.62 9.13 4.79
C ILE A 70 -5.28 9.53 6.12
N THR A 71 -5.00 10.74 6.59
CA THR A 71 -5.66 11.35 7.75
C THR A 71 -6.86 12.18 7.30
N ASP A 72 -7.71 12.61 8.24
CA ASP A 72 -8.83 13.50 7.94
C ASP A 72 -8.34 14.84 7.34
N SER A 73 -7.25 15.39 7.87
CA SER A 73 -6.63 16.61 7.34
C SER A 73 -6.08 16.42 5.92
N GLY A 74 -5.47 15.27 5.64
CA GLY A 74 -5.04 14.91 4.29
C GLY A 74 -6.21 14.80 3.31
N LEU A 75 -7.34 14.24 3.77
CA LEU A 75 -8.56 14.12 2.98
C LEU A 75 -9.22 15.48 2.69
N GLU A 76 -9.27 16.37 3.70
CA GLU A 76 -9.75 17.74 3.52
C GLU A 76 -8.87 18.52 2.52
N THR A 77 -7.55 18.41 2.67
CA THR A 77 -6.58 19.02 1.75
C THR A 77 -6.80 18.51 0.33
N LEU A 78 -6.93 17.19 0.16
CA LEU A 78 -7.22 16.60 -1.14
C LEU A 78 -8.51 17.19 -1.74
N ARG A 79 -9.59 17.32 -0.97
CA ARG A 79 -10.86 17.88 -1.46
C ARG A 79 -10.73 19.33 -1.96
N LEU A 80 -9.91 20.14 -1.30
CA LEU A 80 -9.67 21.54 -1.71
C LEU A 80 -8.88 21.63 -3.01
N PHE A 81 -7.94 20.69 -3.23
CA PHE A 81 -6.97 20.74 -4.33
C PHE A 81 -7.16 19.65 -5.40
N ASP A 82 -8.24 18.87 -5.33
CA ASP A 82 -8.54 17.78 -6.27
C ASP A 82 -8.62 18.24 -7.74
N HIS A 83 -8.96 19.52 -7.96
CA HIS A 83 -8.99 20.16 -9.27
C HIS A 83 -7.60 20.32 -9.91
N LEU A 84 -6.53 20.24 -9.13
CA LEU A 84 -5.15 20.30 -9.62
C LEU A 84 -4.66 18.96 -10.19
N ILE A 85 -5.37 17.86 -9.88
CA ILE A 85 -5.11 16.56 -10.46
C ILE A 85 -5.94 16.46 -11.75
N SER A 86 -5.26 16.34 -12.89
CA SER A 86 -5.95 16.18 -14.18
C SER A 86 -6.77 14.88 -14.20
N GLN A 87 -7.86 14.87 -14.97
CA GLN A 87 -8.71 13.69 -15.07
C GLN A 87 -7.94 12.46 -15.56
N GLY A 88 -6.99 12.64 -16.49
CA GLY A 88 -6.14 11.54 -16.98
C GLY A 88 -5.32 10.87 -15.88
N ILE A 89 -4.76 11.65 -14.93
CA ILE A 89 -4.02 11.10 -13.78
C ILE A 89 -4.97 10.34 -12.84
N LYS A 90 -6.18 10.87 -12.61
CA LYS A 90 -7.18 10.16 -11.80
C LYS A 90 -7.55 8.84 -12.45
N ASP A 91 -7.79 8.82 -13.75
CA ASP A 91 -8.15 7.61 -14.49
C ASP A 91 -7.02 6.57 -14.48
N ASP A 92 -5.76 7.01 -14.59
CA ASP A 92 -4.58 6.16 -14.43
C ASP A 92 -4.54 5.51 -13.02
N ILE A 93 -4.79 6.30 -11.97
CA ILE A 93 -4.84 5.80 -10.59
C ILE A 93 -5.99 4.82 -10.41
N GLU A 94 -7.20 5.14 -10.88
CA GLU A 94 -8.37 4.26 -10.78
C GLU A 94 -8.15 2.94 -11.51
N THR A 95 -7.49 2.98 -12.68
CA THR A 95 -7.17 1.79 -13.47
C THR A 95 -6.20 0.91 -12.71
N TYR A 96 -5.09 1.48 -12.21
CA TYR A 96 -4.12 0.75 -11.40
C TYR A 96 -4.77 0.11 -10.17
N LEU A 97 -5.56 0.87 -9.42
CA LEU A 97 -6.22 0.37 -8.22
C LEU A 97 -7.24 -0.74 -8.52
N ARG A 98 -7.85 -0.73 -9.70
CA ARG A 98 -8.80 -1.76 -10.14
C ARG A 98 -8.09 -3.04 -10.54
N GLU A 99 -7.01 -2.92 -11.31
CA GLU A 99 -6.22 -4.06 -11.79
C GLU A 99 -5.50 -4.76 -10.64
N ASN A 100 -4.96 -4.00 -9.69
CA ASN A 100 -4.14 -4.52 -8.59
C ASN A 100 -4.96 -4.71 -7.29
N LYS A 101 -6.28 -4.53 -7.30
CA LYS A 101 -7.12 -4.48 -6.08
C LYS A 101 -6.97 -5.69 -5.16
N TYR A 102 -6.82 -6.88 -5.75
CA TYR A 102 -6.72 -8.14 -5.01
C TYR A 102 -5.32 -8.30 -4.38
N GLU A 103 -4.26 -8.09 -5.16
CA GLU A 103 -2.87 -8.12 -4.68
C GLU A 103 -2.63 -7.07 -3.58
N LEU A 104 -3.16 -5.86 -3.78
CA LEU A 104 -3.10 -4.78 -2.80
C LEU A 104 -3.75 -5.15 -1.45
N ARG A 105 -4.80 -5.99 -1.46
CA ARG A 105 -5.46 -6.47 -0.25
C ARG A 105 -4.77 -7.69 0.35
N GLU A 106 -4.33 -8.63 -0.46
CA GLU A 106 -3.66 -9.86 0.01
C GLU A 106 -2.34 -9.55 0.69
N ASP A 107 -1.52 -8.63 0.18
CA ASP A 107 -0.28 -8.22 0.84
C ASP A 107 -0.50 -7.64 2.26
N VAL A 108 -1.69 -7.10 2.52
CA VAL A 108 -2.06 -6.49 3.81
C VAL A 108 -2.78 -7.49 4.72
N SER A 109 -3.51 -8.46 4.16
CA SER A 109 -4.27 -9.49 4.90
C SER A 109 -3.49 -10.79 5.14
N MET A 110 -2.53 -11.10 4.27
CA MET A 110 -1.61 -12.23 4.32
C MET A 110 -0.16 -11.73 4.31
N PRO A 111 0.34 -11.12 5.39
CA PRO A 111 1.77 -11.19 5.66
C PRO A 111 2.04 -12.65 6.03
N ALA A 112 2.17 -13.51 5.01
CA ALA A 112 2.42 -14.93 5.19
C ALA A 112 3.67 -15.05 6.08
N ASP A 113 3.42 -15.59 7.26
CA ASP A 113 4.39 -15.88 8.30
C ASP A 113 5.28 -17.03 7.81
N TYR A 114 6.21 -16.73 6.89
CA TYR A 114 7.29 -17.65 6.53
C TYR A 114 8.39 -17.52 7.58
N TYR A 115 8.27 -18.24 8.68
CA TYR A 115 9.39 -18.46 9.60
C TYR A 115 9.87 -19.91 9.54
N GLN A 116 11.16 -20.06 9.32
CA GLN A 116 11.83 -21.36 9.33
C GLN A 116 11.77 -21.94 10.76
N VAL A 117 10.92 -22.95 10.98
CA VAL A 117 10.71 -23.55 12.32
C VAL A 117 11.92 -24.40 12.73
N LYS A 118 12.64 -25.00 11.76
CA LYS A 118 13.96 -25.66 11.89
C LYS A 118 14.52 -25.98 10.49
N LYS A 119 15.82 -26.32 10.41
CA LYS A 119 16.47 -26.74 9.15
C LYS A 119 15.71 -27.91 8.51
N GLY A 120 15.01 -27.67 7.40
CA GLY A 120 14.31 -28.69 6.61
C GLY A 120 12.82 -28.91 6.91
N ALA A 121 12.12 -27.99 7.58
CA ALA A 121 10.66 -28.07 7.72
C ALA A 121 10.02 -26.70 7.48
N PHE A 122 9.00 -26.67 6.63
CA PHE A 122 8.23 -25.48 6.24
C PHE A 122 6.81 -25.61 6.78
N ALA A 123 6.26 -24.52 7.32
CA ALA A 123 4.88 -24.48 7.78
C ALA A 123 4.05 -23.65 6.82
N ALA A 124 3.05 -24.26 6.20
CA ALA A 124 2.06 -23.57 5.38
C ALA A 124 0.88 -23.20 6.28
N HIS A 125 0.66 -21.89 6.43
CA HIS A 125 -0.47 -21.35 7.18
C HIS A 125 -1.56 -20.92 6.20
N LEU A 126 -2.66 -21.66 6.19
CA LEU A 126 -3.84 -21.37 5.38
C LEU A 126 -4.96 -20.93 6.31
N GLY A 127 -5.43 -19.70 6.12
CA GLY A 127 -6.53 -19.12 6.90
C GLY A 127 -7.61 -18.56 5.98
N VAL A 128 -8.86 -18.93 6.22
CA VAL A 128 -10.01 -18.32 5.54
C VAL A 128 -10.69 -17.36 6.52
N ILE A 129 -10.65 -16.07 6.17
CA ILE A 129 -11.28 -15.00 6.95
C ILE A 129 -12.51 -14.50 6.20
N GLU A 130 -13.69 -14.69 6.79
CA GLU A 130 -14.94 -14.17 6.26
C GLU A 130 -15.58 -13.23 7.29
N ARG A 131 -15.93 -12.00 6.87
CA ARG A 131 -16.60 -10.98 7.71
C ARG A 131 -15.90 -10.74 9.06
N GLY A 132 -14.57 -10.76 9.07
CA GLY A 132 -13.75 -10.52 10.27
C GLY A 132 -13.69 -11.69 11.25
N THR A 133 -14.31 -12.83 10.93
CA THR A 133 -14.23 -14.06 11.73
C THR A 133 -13.35 -15.08 11.00
N ARG A 134 -12.39 -15.68 11.72
CA ARG A 134 -11.60 -16.81 11.21
C ARG A 134 -12.48 -18.04 11.25
N ILE A 135 -12.87 -18.53 10.08
CA ILE A 135 -13.78 -19.69 9.97
C ILE A 135 -12.98 -20.99 9.96
N ILE A 136 -11.78 -20.97 9.37
CA ILE A 136 -10.87 -22.12 9.30
C ILE A 136 -9.44 -21.62 9.53
N ASP A 137 -8.74 -22.25 10.46
CA ASP A 137 -7.33 -22.03 10.77
C ASP A 137 -6.65 -23.40 10.70
N LEU A 138 -5.83 -23.61 9.67
CA LEU A 138 -5.21 -24.90 9.40
C LEU A 138 -3.71 -24.68 9.21
N THR A 139 -2.92 -25.34 10.07
CA THR A 139 -1.45 -25.30 10.04
C THR A 139 -0.96 -26.66 9.61
N LEU A 140 -0.37 -26.75 8.41
CA LEU A 140 0.25 -27.95 7.89
C LEU A 140 1.77 -27.79 7.92
N VAL A 141 2.46 -28.76 8.51
CA VAL A 141 3.91 -28.82 8.53
C VAL A 141 4.34 -29.81 7.45
N VAL A 142 5.03 -29.32 6.43
CA VAL A 142 5.52 -30.11 5.29
C VAL A 142 7.04 -30.05 5.22
N THR A 143 7.64 -31.10 4.65
CA THR A 143 9.10 -31.30 4.65
C THR A 143 9.81 -30.81 3.40
N THR A 144 9.09 -30.45 2.33
CA THR A 144 9.65 -29.95 1.07
C THR A 144 8.76 -28.87 0.44
N GLU A 145 9.38 -27.93 -0.28
CA GLU A 145 8.73 -26.77 -0.91
C GLU A 145 7.79 -27.16 -2.08
N GLU A 146 7.97 -28.36 -2.65
CA GLU A 146 7.18 -28.88 -3.78
C GLU A 146 5.87 -29.56 -3.36
N GLU A 147 5.66 -29.81 -2.06
CA GLU A 147 4.44 -30.44 -1.52
C GLU A 147 3.53 -29.45 -0.76
N ALA A 148 3.92 -28.17 -0.69
CA ALA A 148 3.15 -27.06 -0.11
C ALA A 148 2.22 -26.41 -1.16
#